data_AF-X1E7Z5-F1
#
_entry.id   AF-X1E7Z5-F1
#
_cell.length_a   1.000
_cell.length_b   1.000
_cell.length_c   1.000
_cell.angle_alpha   90.00
_cell.angle_beta   90.00
_cell.angle_gamma   90.00
#
_symmetry.space_group_name_H-M   'P 1'
#
loop_
_entity.id
_entity.type
_entity.pdbx_description
1 polymer ?
#
loop_
_entity_poly.entity_id
_entity_poly.type
_entity_poly.pdbx_seq_one_letter_code
_entity_poly.pdbx_strand_id
1 'polypeptide(L)'
;TDTFQTTGIRGLIKEMTLEELKALDCGEGEKIPTLNELIGIAKGKIGLQVEIKVRGMEKQLVSILKEEDLIESSIISCFLHNKLLKIQKLEPKLKLGALIPYLPEAQMNWENRKRIIKNAVNKNFFAIHPEYQQIDQRYIEF
;
A
#
# COMPACT_ATOMS: atom_id res chain seq x y z
N THR A 1 -3.63 -13.05 -2.75
CA THR A 1 -4.93 -12.35 -2.82
C THR A 1 -5.84 -13.15 -3.70
N ASP A 2 -7.03 -13.45 -3.20
CA ASP A 2 -8.11 -14.06 -3.98
C ASP A 2 -9.22 -13.01 -4.25
N THR A 3 -10.17 -13.37 -5.10
CA THR A 3 -11.29 -12.52 -5.52
C THR A 3 -12.57 -12.69 -4.67
N PHE A 4 -12.62 -13.67 -3.75
CA PHE A 4 -13.87 -14.16 -3.19
C PHE A 4 -14.65 -13.13 -2.39
N GLN A 5 -13.97 -12.37 -1.53
CA GLN A 5 -14.65 -11.41 -0.65
C GLN A 5 -15.33 -10.27 -1.41
N THR A 6 -14.79 -9.88 -2.57
CA THR A 6 -15.29 -8.74 -3.35
C THR A 6 -16.23 -9.17 -4.46
N THR A 7 -16.01 -10.34 -5.07
CA THR A 7 -16.78 -10.76 -6.26
C THR A 7 -17.67 -11.97 -6.02
N GLY A 8 -17.58 -12.59 -4.84
CA GLY A 8 -18.25 -13.86 -4.53
C GLY A 8 -17.66 -15.07 -5.26
N ILE A 9 -16.71 -14.87 -6.18
CA ILE A 9 -16.10 -15.93 -7.00
C ILE A 9 -14.70 -16.22 -6.49
N ARG A 10 -14.39 -17.50 -6.25
CA ARG A 10 -13.06 -17.94 -5.81
C ARG A 10 -12.10 -18.04 -6.99
N GLY A 11 -10.96 -17.36 -6.87
CA GLY A 11 -9.85 -17.45 -7.81
C GLY A 11 -8.65 -16.69 -7.27
N LEU A 12 -7.44 -17.19 -7.51
CA LEU A 12 -6.22 -16.45 -7.17
C LEU A 12 -5.93 -15.46 -8.29
N ILE A 13 -5.81 -14.17 -7.96
CA ILE A 13 -5.59 -13.11 -8.96
C ILE A 13 -4.40 -13.41 -9.88
N LYS A 14 -3.32 -14.00 -9.33
CA LYS A 14 -2.09 -14.34 -10.07
C LYS A 14 -2.28 -15.46 -11.11
N GLU A 15 -3.39 -16.19 -11.07
CA GLU A 15 -3.71 -17.36 -11.90
C GLU A 15 -4.79 -17.05 -12.94
N MET A 16 -5.29 -15.79 -12.97
CA MET A 16 -6.34 -15.35 -13.88
C MET A 16 -5.79 -14.36 -14.91
N THR A 17 -6.37 -14.34 -16.12
CA THR A 17 -6.08 -13.30 -17.10
C THR A 17 -6.79 -11.99 -16.75
N LEU A 18 -6.40 -10.90 -17.42
CA LEU A 18 -7.09 -9.63 -17.24
C LEU A 18 -8.56 -9.72 -17.68
N GLU A 19 -8.84 -10.42 -18.79
CA GLU A 19 -10.19 -10.63 -19.30
C GLU A 19 -11.06 -11.39 -18.28
N GLU A 20 -10.51 -12.45 -17.67
CA GLU A 20 -11.20 -13.21 -16.63
C GLU A 20 -11.48 -12.35 -15.39
N LEU A 21 -10.51 -11.55 -14.95
CA LEU A 21 -10.69 -10.61 -13.84
C LEU A 21 -11.75 -9.53 -14.15
N LYS A 22 -11.79 -9.05 -15.39
CA LYS A 22 -12.75 -8.05 -15.86
C LYS A 22 -14.16 -8.59 -16.05
N ALA A 23 -14.33 -9.89 -16.21
CA ALA A 23 -15.65 -10.52 -16.26
C ALA A 23 -16.34 -10.51 -14.88
N LEU A 24 -15.56 -10.52 -13.79
CA LEU A 24 -16.09 -10.54 -12.42
C LEU A 24 -16.87 -9.26 -12.08
N ASP A 25 -17.93 -9.41 -11.29
CA ASP A 25 -18.74 -8.32 -10.76
C ASP A 25 -18.31 -8.01 -9.31
N CYS A 26 -17.97 -6.75 -9.02
CA CYS A 26 -17.57 -6.28 -7.69
C CYS A 26 -18.75 -5.70 -6.89
N GLY A 27 -19.98 -5.80 -7.41
CA GLY A 27 -21.19 -5.18 -6.90
C GLY A 27 -21.73 -4.15 -7.89
N GLU A 28 -23.06 -4.12 -8.06
CA GLU A 28 -23.76 -3.15 -8.91
C GLU A 28 -23.27 -3.09 -10.38
N GLY A 29 -22.61 -4.15 -10.87
CA GLY A 29 -22.06 -4.21 -12.23
C GLY A 29 -20.64 -3.66 -12.36
N GLU A 30 -20.06 -3.13 -11.28
CA GLU A 30 -18.69 -2.60 -11.27
C GLU A 30 -17.66 -3.69 -11.51
N LYS A 31 -16.55 -3.32 -12.17
CA LYS A 31 -15.49 -4.25 -12.58
C LYS A 31 -14.20 -3.96 -11.83
N ILE A 32 -13.36 -4.99 -11.66
CA ILE A 32 -12.02 -4.81 -11.09
C ILE A 32 -11.23 -3.84 -11.98
N PRO A 33 -10.79 -2.67 -11.48
CA PRO A 33 -10.00 -1.74 -12.26
C PRO A 33 -8.53 -2.18 -12.32
N THR A 34 -7.89 -1.86 -13.44
CA THR A 34 -6.43 -1.81 -13.54
C THR A 34 -5.92 -0.53 -12.88
N LEU A 35 -4.63 -0.50 -12.54
CA LEU A 35 -4.01 0.71 -12.02
C LEU A 35 -4.07 1.86 -13.04
N ASN A 36 -3.91 1.59 -14.35
CA ASN A 36 -3.96 2.62 -15.38
C ASN A 36 -5.37 3.22 -15.55
N GLU A 37 -6.43 2.42 -15.47
CA GLU A 37 -7.81 2.95 -15.49
C GLU A 37 -8.07 3.84 -14.28
N LEU A 38 -7.64 3.42 -13.08
CA LEU A 38 -7.73 4.24 -11.87
C LEU A 38 -6.96 5.55 -12.01
N ILE A 39 -5.74 5.50 -12.54
CA ILE A 39 -4.93 6.70 -12.82
C ILE A 39 -5.66 7.64 -13.78
N GLY A 40 -6.25 7.12 -14.86
CA GLY A 40 -7.02 7.92 -15.82
C GLY A 40 -8.17 8.69 -15.19
N ILE A 41 -8.76 8.18 -14.11
CA ILE A 41 -9.85 8.85 -13.38
C ILE A 41 -9.32 9.87 -12.36
N ALA A 42 -8.25 9.51 -11.63
CA ALA A 42 -7.78 10.22 -10.45
C ALA A 42 -6.74 11.33 -10.74
N LYS A 43 -5.92 11.16 -11.78
CA LYS A 43 -4.80 12.07 -12.10
C LYS A 43 -5.29 13.50 -12.28
N GLY A 44 -4.57 14.43 -11.66
CA GLY A 44 -4.91 15.87 -11.67
C GLY A 44 -6.07 16.27 -10.75
N LYS A 45 -6.73 15.32 -10.07
CA LYS A 45 -7.83 15.58 -9.13
C LYS A 45 -7.45 15.26 -7.70
N ILE A 46 -6.85 14.09 -7.49
CA ILE A 46 -6.46 13.58 -6.17
C ILE A 46 -5.10 12.87 -6.24
N GLY A 47 -4.38 12.86 -5.12
CA GLY A 47 -3.18 12.04 -4.96
C GLY A 47 -3.53 10.56 -4.79
N LEU A 48 -2.55 9.68 -4.99
CA LEU A 48 -2.72 8.24 -4.84
C LEU A 48 -2.03 7.71 -3.59
N GLN A 49 -2.69 6.80 -2.88
CA GLN A 49 -2.04 5.96 -1.87
C GLN A 49 -2.15 4.50 -2.32
N VAL A 50 -1.03 3.93 -2.75
CA VAL A 50 -0.98 2.58 -3.34
C VAL A 50 -0.38 1.60 -2.34
N GLU A 51 -1.13 0.56 -1.98
CA GLU A 51 -0.63 -0.54 -1.15
C GLU A 51 -0.03 -1.66 -2.02
N ILE A 52 1.20 -2.09 -1.69
CA ILE A 52 1.80 -3.28 -2.25
C ILE A 52 1.49 -4.50 -1.39
N LYS A 53 0.70 -5.42 -1.94
CA LYS A 53 0.32 -6.68 -1.27
C LYS A 53 1.18 -7.89 -1.66
N VAL A 54 2.02 -7.78 -2.69
CA VAL A 54 2.80 -8.89 -3.25
C VAL A 54 4.26 -8.51 -3.50
N ARG A 55 5.11 -9.52 -3.71
CA ARG A 55 6.54 -9.31 -4.02
C ARG A 55 6.72 -9.10 -5.53
N GLY A 56 7.75 -8.35 -5.92
CA GLY A 56 8.19 -8.26 -7.33
C GLY A 56 7.58 -7.10 -8.13
N MET A 57 6.59 -6.39 -7.58
CA MET A 57 5.92 -5.29 -8.27
C MET A 57 6.66 -3.94 -8.16
N GLU A 58 7.77 -3.88 -7.42
CA GLU A 58 8.38 -2.60 -7.03
C GLU A 58 8.88 -1.81 -8.25
N LYS A 59 9.51 -2.48 -9.22
CA LYS A 59 10.01 -1.83 -10.44
C LYS A 59 8.88 -1.38 -11.36
N GLN A 60 7.90 -2.25 -11.58
CA GLN A 60 6.78 -1.97 -12.48
C GLN A 60 5.92 -0.81 -11.96
N LEU A 61 5.62 -0.81 -10.66
CA LEU A 61 4.87 0.29 -10.04
C LEU A 61 5.62 1.62 -10.16
N VAL A 62 6.92 1.64 -9.87
CA VAL A 62 7.73 2.86 -10.03
C VAL A 62 7.74 3.33 -11.48
N SER A 63 7.83 2.43 -12.47
CA SER A 63 7.78 2.80 -13.90
C SER A 63 6.46 3.49 -14.24
N ILE A 64 5.32 2.87 -13.88
CA ILE A 64 3.99 3.42 -14.14
C ILE A 64 3.84 4.82 -13.52
N LEU A 65 4.25 4.98 -12.27
CA LEU A 65 4.12 6.28 -11.59
C LEU A 65 5.07 7.35 -12.18
N LYS A 66 6.21 6.96 -12.74
CA LYS A 66 7.10 7.88 -13.46
C LYS A 66 6.50 8.31 -14.81
N GLU A 67 6.06 7.33 -15.60
CA GLU A 67 5.45 7.56 -16.92
C GLU A 67 4.20 8.44 -16.79
N GLU A 68 3.46 8.29 -15.69
CA GLU A 68 2.25 9.05 -15.42
C GLU A 68 2.50 10.35 -14.65
N ASP A 69 3.74 10.74 -14.36
CA ASP A 69 4.09 11.95 -13.58
C ASP A 69 3.36 12.03 -12.21
N LEU A 70 3.34 10.90 -11.50
CA LEU A 70 2.63 10.73 -10.22
C LEU A 70 3.58 10.55 -9.02
N ILE A 71 4.89 10.69 -9.21
CA ILE A 71 5.88 10.46 -8.15
C ILE A 71 5.63 11.35 -6.93
N GLU A 72 5.45 12.65 -7.13
CA GLU A 72 5.32 13.61 -6.03
C GLU A 72 3.94 13.55 -5.34
N SER A 73 2.92 13.10 -6.08
CA SER A 73 1.52 13.03 -5.65
C SER A 73 1.11 11.64 -5.15
N SER A 74 2.06 10.71 -4.99
CA SER A 74 1.78 9.33 -4.56
C SER A 74 2.49 8.96 -3.25
N ILE A 75 1.80 8.16 -2.43
CA ILE A 75 2.36 7.48 -1.26
C ILE A 75 2.30 5.97 -1.50
N ILE A 76 3.42 5.27 -1.35
CA ILE A 76 3.46 3.81 -1.44
C ILE A 76 3.49 3.19 -0.05
N SER A 77 2.48 2.38 0.25
CA SER A 77 2.34 1.71 1.54
C SER A 77 2.63 0.22 1.42
N CYS A 78 3.28 -0.39 2.43
CA CYS A 78 3.52 -1.84 2.44
C CYS A 78 3.82 -2.36 3.86
N PHE A 79 3.28 -3.54 4.20
CA PHE A 79 3.65 -4.26 5.42
C PHE A 79 5.07 -4.86 5.36
N LEU A 80 5.55 -5.17 4.15
CA LEU A 80 6.89 -5.70 3.93
C LEU A 80 7.88 -4.55 3.76
N HIS A 81 8.41 -4.01 4.87
CA HIS A 81 9.23 -2.78 4.84
C HIS A 81 10.50 -2.88 3.97
N ASN A 82 11.03 -4.09 3.75
CA ASN A 82 12.13 -4.28 2.80
C ASN A 82 11.76 -3.95 1.34
N LYS A 83 10.47 -3.97 1.00
CA LYS A 83 9.93 -3.57 -0.29
C LYS A 83 9.93 -2.05 -0.43
N LEU A 84 9.53 -1.34 0.62
CA LEU A 84 9.64 0.11 0.68
C LEU A 84 11.10 0.54 0.50
N LEU A 85 12.04 -0.10 1.17
CA LEU A 85 13.48 0.19 0.99
C LEU A 85 13.96 -0.07 -0.45
N LYS A 86 13.42 -1.08 -1.14
CA LYS A 86 13.74 -1.31 -2.56
C LYS A 86 13.19 -0.19 -3.44
N ILE A 87 11.97 0.28 -3.17
CA ILE A 87 11.35 1.40 -3.89
C ILE A 87 12.10 2.68 -3.63
N GLN A 88 12.49 2.96 -2.38
CA GLN A 88 13.31 4.11 -2.01
C GLN A 88 14.61 4.17 -2.81
N LYS A 89 15.24 3.02 -3.11
CA LYS A 89 16.44 2.95 -3.96
C LYS A 89 16.14 3.20 -5.44
N LEU A 90 14.95 2.83 -5.92
CA LEU A 90 14.54 3.00 -7.32
C LEU A 90 14.05 4.42 -7.63
N GLU A 91 13.39 5.04 -6.66
CA GLU A 91 12.90 6.41 -6.72
C GLU A 91 12.85 7.03 -5.31
N PRO A 92 13.91 7.75 -4.90
CA PRO A 92 14.01 8.35 -3.57
C PRO A 92 12.97 9.43 -3.27
N LYS A 93 12.35 10.03 -4.29
CA LYS A 93 11.33 11.08 -4.11
C LYS A 93 9.95 10.54 -3.72
N LEU A 94 9.69 9.24 -3.95
CA LEU A 94 8.42 8.63 -3.56
C LEU A 94 8.25 8.67 -2.04
N LYS A 95 7.08 9.13 -1.60
CA LYS A 95 6.68 9.04 -0.19
C LYS A 95 6.35 7.60 0.14
N LEU A 96 6.90 7.09 1.25
CA LEU A 96 6.75 5.68 1.66
C LEU A 96 6.05 5.58 3.01
N GLY A 97 4.99 4.79 3.09
CA GLY A 97 4.20 4.54 4.29
C GLY A 97 4.45 3.13 4.87
N ALA A 98 4.98 3.04 6.07
CA ALA A 98 5.15 1.76 6.76
C ALA A 98 3.82 1.29 7.35
N LEU A 99 3.21 0.26 6.77
CA LEU A 99 2.08 -0.42 7.39
C LEU A 99 2.57 -1.27 8.56
N ILE A 100 1.87 -1.17 9.68
CA ILE A 100 2.19 -1.88 10.92
C ILE A 100 1.06 -2.90 11.17
N PRO A 101 1.38 -4.20 11.27
CA PRO A 101 0.36 -5.20 11.60
C PRO A 101 -0.18 -4.95 13.00
N TYR A 102 -1.45 -5.31 13.21
CA TYR A 102 -2.01 -5.36 14.55
C TYR A 102 -1.16 -6.28 15.44
N LEU A 103 -0.70 -5.74 16.57
CA LEU A 103 -0.04 -6.52 17.61
C LEU A 103 -1.01 -6.74 18.78
N PRO A 104 -1.08 -7.94 19.38
CA PRO A 104 -1.82 -8.13 20.63
C PRO A 104 -1.36 -7.13 21.70
N GLU A 105 -2.25 -6.72 22.59
CA GLU A 105 -1.98 -5.67 23.59
C GLU A 105 -0.73 -5.95 24.44
N ALA A 106 -0.53 -7.21 24.86
CA ALA A 106 0.66 -7.65 25.58
C ALA A 106 1.97 -7.39 24.81
N GLN A 107 1.92 -7.36 23.48
CA GLN A 107 3.05 -7.05 22.61
C GLN A 107 3.12 -5.57 22.24
N MET A 108 2.02 -4.81 22.27
CA MET A 108 2.00 -3.39 21.92
C MET A 108 2.32 -2.46 23.11
N ASN A 109 3.28 -2.87 23.94
CA ASN A 109 3.81 -2.05 25.03
C ASN A 109 4.61 -0.84 24.51
N TRP A 110 4.95 0.08 25.42
CA TRP A 110 5.61 1.33 25.06
C TRP A 110 6.98 1.15 24.39
N GLU A 111 7.78 0.15 24.79
CA GLU A 111 9.06 -0.12 24.14
C GLU A 111 8.90 -0.56 22.69
N ASN A 112 7.89 -1.40 22.42
CA ASN A 112 7.61 -1.84 21.06
C ASN A 112 7.05 -0.71 20.19
N ARG A 113 6.20 0.18 20.75
CA ARG A 113 5.74 1.39 20.06
C ARG A 113 6.91 2.29 19.64
N LYS A 114 7.81 2.62 20.58
CA LYS A 114 9.04 3.38 20.27
C LYS A 114 9.88 2.70 19.20
N ARG A 115 10.03 1.38 19.28
CA ARG A 115 10.80 0.61 18.30
C ARG A 115 10.20 0.72 16.91
N ILE A 116 8.87 0.65 16.78
CA ILE A 116 8.17 0.83 15.50
C ILE A 116 8.43 2.22 14.93
N ILE A 117 8.23 3.27 15.74
CA ILE A 117 8.42 4.66 15.31
C ILE A 117 9.86 4.91 14.90
N LYS A 118 10.83 4.59 15.76
CA LYS A 118 12.27 4.75 15.46
C LYS A 118 12.67 3.98 14.20
N ASN A 119 12.13 2.79 13.99
CA ASN A 119 12.45 1.99 12.83
C ASN A 119 11.98 2.64 11.52
N ALA A 120 10.78 3.22 11.51
CA ALA A 120 10.26 3.94 10.36
C ALA A 120 11.03 5.25 10.10
N VAL A 121 11.32 6.02 11.17
CA VAL A 121 12.11 7.27 11.09
C VAL A 121 13.52 6.99 10.59
N ASN A 122 14.21 5.99 11.14
CA ASN A 122 15.57 5.62 10.72
C ASN A 122 15.64 5.16 9.26
N LYS A 123 14.53 4.68 8.69
CA LYS A 123 14.42 4.28 7.28
C LYS A 123 13.94 5.42 6.38
N ASN A 124 13.75 6.61 6.94
CA ASN A 124 13.23 7.78 6.24
C ASN A 124 11.91 7.49 5.53
N PHE A 125 11.00 6.76 6.20
CA PHE A 125 9.64 6.61 5.71
C PHE A 125 8.85 7.88 6.00
N PHE A 126 8.05 8.28 5.02
CA PHE A 126 7.20 9.48 5.08
C PHE A 126 6.07 9.33 6.10
N ALA A 127 5.52 8.12 6.24
CA ALA A 127 4.39 7.85 7.13
C ALA A 127 4.50 6.50 7.84
N ILE A 128 3.79 6.38 8.95
CA ILE A 128 3.56 5.13 9.68
C ILE A 128 2.05 4.92 9.72
N HIS A 129 1.59 3.71 9.37
CA HIS A 129 0.18 3.34 9.30
C HIS A 129 -0.12 2.18 10.28
N PRO A 130 -0.28 2.48 11.58
CA PRO A 130 -0.72 1.52 12.57
C PRO A 130 -2.25 1.42 12.65
N GLU A 131 -2.73 0.36 13.31
CA GLU A 131 -4.15 0.23 13.65
C GLU A 131 -4.55 1.33 14.65
N TYR A 132 -5.67 2.02 14.40
CA TYR A 132 -6.05 3.22 15.16
C TYR A 132 -6.19 2.96 16.66
N GLN A 133 -6.65 1.76 17.05
CA GLN A 133 -6.81 1.34 18.45
C GLN A 133 -5.47 1.26 19.21
N GLN A 134 -4.35 1.26 18.50
CA GLN A 134 -3.02 1.14 19.07
C GLN A 134 -2.33 2.50 19.24
N ILE A 135 -3.07 3.59 18.99
CA ILE A 135 -2.57 4.96 18.97
C ILE A 135 -3.21 5.76 20.09
N ASP A 136 -2.35 6.43 20.85
CA ASP A 136 -2.68 7.40 21.87
C ASP A 136 -1.85 8.66 21.66
N GLN A 137 -2.13 9.69 22.47
CA GLN A 137 -1.39 10.95 22.44
C GLN A 137 0.12 10.73 22.58
N ARG A 138 0.54 9.80 23.44
CA ARG A 138 1.96 9.49 23.67
C ARG A 138 2.64 8.92 22.42
N TYR A 139 1.93 8.12 21.61
CA TYR A 139 2.44 7.62 20.34
C TYR A 139 2.63 8.73 19.31
N ILE A 140 1.68 9.68 19.24
CA ILE A 140 1.70 10.76 18.26
C ILE A 140 2.79 11.80 18.56
N GLU A 141 3.02 12.09 19.83
CA GLU A 141 4.00 13.11 20.29
C GLU A 141 5.46 12.63 20.27
N PHE A 142 5.70 11.32 20.10
CA PHE A 142 7.03 10.72 20.13
C PHE A 142 7.71 10.71 18.76
#